data_AF-A0A8J7N4Y6-F1
#
_entry.id   AF-A0A8J7N4Y6-F1
#
_cell.length_a   1.000
_cell.length_b   1.000
_cell.length_c   1.000
_cell.angle_alpha   90.00
_cell.angle_beta   90.00
_cell.angle_gamma   90.00
#
_symmetry.space_group_name_H-M   'P 1'
#
loop_
_entity.id
_entity.type
_entity.pdbx_description
1 polymer ?
#
loop_
_entity_poly.entity_id
_entity_poly.type
_entity_poly.pdbx_seq_one_letter_code
_entity_poly.pdbx_strand_id
1 'polypeptide(L)'
;MAAVLHRVSRSLGRAREAGLMIGGLAADMPTRRALLEIYANLGRTDRYGEVFDLNLRLNGRVFPARLRLGDIFVLGEILIDRQYELKTPLSSVSVVVDAGANIGASALWFASRFPSARLHAFEPAAGNFALLEANLAGLPGATPYRMALGRAEGEITLHRGASEATHSIIAGAPDLTADGIESVPLTTLAAHMAMAALPRIDLLKLDVEGAEMEVLIGLGERIRDVGVIVGELHETIVDAATFYGFLKDAGFRLVAKTAFREGDVTGVHGFEVARGP
;
A
#
# COMPACT_ATOMS: atom_id res chain seq x y z
N MET A 1 3.93 -23.58 28.58
CA MET A 1 5.33 -23.11 28.58
C MET A 1 5.95 -23.09 27.19
N ALA A 2 5.89 -24.18 26.40
CA ALA A 2 6.43 -24.23 25.03
C ALA A 2 5.80 -23.23 24.03
N ALA A 3 4.48 -23.03 24.06
CA ALA A 3 3.79 -22.04 23.22
C ALA A 3 4.17 -20.58 23.54
N VAL A 4 4.43 -20.28 24.82
CA VAL A 4 4.88 -18.97 25.28
C VAL A 4 6.32 -18.71 24.84
N LEU A 5 7.21 -19.70 25.00
CA LEU A 5 8.60 -19.64 24.54
C LEU A 5 8.70 -19.49 23.02
N HIS A 6 7.84 -20.18 22.27
CA HIS A 6 7.77 -20.05 20.81
C HIS A 6 7.28 -18.66 20.38
N ARG A 7 6.24 -18.11 21.04
CA ARG A 7 5.72 -16.77 20.74
C ARG A 7 6.76 -15.69 21.03
N VAL A 8 7.47 -15.79 22.16
CA VAL A 8 8.57 -14.88 22.52
C VAL A 8 9.74 -14.97 21.53
N SER A 9 10.13 -16.17 21.11
CA SER A 9 11.20 -16.36 20.12
C SER A 9 10.86 -15.79 18.73
N ARG A 10 9.61 -15.95 18.27
CA ARG A 10 9.14 -15.34 17.01
C ARG A 10 9.07 -13.82 17.10
N SER A 11 8.56 -13.28 18.20
CA SER A 11 8.50 -11.82 18.42
C SER A 11 9.89 -11.19 18.48
N LEU A 12 10.86 -11.85 19.12
CA LEU A 12 12.25 -11.39 19.16
C LEU A 12 12.94 -11.47 17.79
N GLY A 13 12.65 -12.49 16.98
CA GLY A 13 13.13 -12.58 15.60
C GLY A 13 12.62 -11.42 14.73
N ARG A 14 11.30 -11.21 14.73
CA ARG A 14 10.64 -10.10 14.02
C ARG A 14 11.12 -8.73 14.46
N ALA A 15 11.31 -8.54 15.76
CA ALA A 15 11.85 -7.30 16.34
C ALA A 15 13.29 -6.99 15.87
N ARG A 16 14.13 -8.02 15.73
CA ARG A 16 15.49 -7.87 15.21
C ARG A 16 15.50 -7.55 13.72
N GLU A 17 14.66 -8.23 12.93
CA GLU A 17 14.50 -7.94 11.50
C GLU A 17 14.03 -6.51 11.26
N ALA A 18 13.01 -6.09 12.01
CA ALA A 18 12.53 -4.72 12.10
C ALA A 18 13.68 -3.71 12.34
N GLY A 19 14.45 -3.91 13.41
CA GLY A 19 15.56 -3.03 13.77
C GLY A 19 16.66 -2.97 12.70
N LEU A 20 16.97 -4.09 12.05
CA LEU A 20 17.94 -4.15 10.96
C LEU A 20 17.44 -3.42 9.71
N MET A 21 16.18 -3.63 9.35
CA MET A 21 15.55 -3.05 8.17
C MET A 21 15.50 -1.52 8.27
N ILE A 22 14.93 -0.98 9.37
CA ILE A 22 14.92 0.47 9.53
C ILE A 22 16.35 0.99 9.79
N GLY A 23 17.19 0.27 10.52
CA GLY A 23 18.60 0.65 10.71
C GLY A 23 19.32 0.89 9.39
N GLY A 24 19.02 0.10 8.35
CA GLY A 24 19.53 0.28 6.99
C GLY A 24 18.94 1.48 6.24
N LEU A 25 17.68 1.84 6.53
CA LEU A 25 16.93 2.92 5.86
C LEU A 25 17.04 4.29 6.57
N ALA A 26 17.42 4.30 7.85
CA ALA A 26 17.51 5.50 8.69
C ALA A 26 18.56 6.49 8.18
N ALA A 27 18.15 7.74 7.99
CA ALA A 27 18.97 8.78 7.39
C ALA A 27 20.01 9.41 8.37
N ASP A 28 19.71 9.47 9.68
CA ASP A 28 20.52 10.19 10.67
C ASP A 28 20.74 9.44 12.00
N MET A 29 21.66 9.94 12.83
CA MET A 29 22.02 9.35 14.12
C MET A 29 20.91 9.38 15.17
N PRO A 30 20.15 10.48 15.34
CA PRO A 30 18.94 10.48 16.18
C PRO A 30 17.96 9.36 15.80
N THR A 31 17.68 9.18 14.51
CA THR A 31 16.80 8.12 14.01
C THR A 31 17.36 6.73 14.35
N ARG A 32 18.65 6.50 14.12
CA ARG A 32 19.30 5.22 14.51
C ARG A 32 19.21 4.96 16.00
N ARG A 33 19.35 5.99 16.84
CA ARG A 33 19.21 5.87 18.29
C ARG A 33 17.79 5.51 18.69
N ALA A 34 16.79 6.20 18.14
CA ALA A 34 15.38 5.91 18.38
C ALA A 34 15.04 4.46 18.02
N LEU A 35 15.60 3.92 16.94
CA LEU A 35 15.40 2.51 16.55
C LEU A 35 16.05 1.51 17.50
N LEU A 36 17.25 1.82 18.01
CA LEU A 36 17.88 1.02 19.05
C LEU A 36 17.08 1.05 20.35
N GLU A 37 16.47 2.20 20.69
CA GLU A 37 15.56 2.33 21.83
C GLU A 37 14.26 1.53 21.63
N ILE A 38 13.64 1.61 20.45
CA ILE A 38 12.47 0.79 20.10
C ILE A 38 12.86 -0.69 20.26
N TYR A 39 13.94 -1.14 19.61
CA TYR A 39 14.46 -2.51 19.70
C TYR A 39 14.69 -2.98 21.14
N ALA A 40 15.28 -2.13 21.98
CA ALA A 40 15.51 -2.45 23.40
C ALA A 40 14.20 -2.65 24.19
N ASN A 41 13.09 -2.06 23.72
CA ASN A 41 11.77 -2.14 24.35
C ASN A 41 10.87 -3.22 23.74
N LEU A 42 11.18 -3.73 22.53
CA LEU A 42 10.40 -4.80 21.87
C LEU A 42 10.36 -6.12 22.64
N GLY A 43 11.39 -6.41 23.44
CA GLY A 43 11.41 -7.59 24.30
C GLY A 43 10.51 -7.50 25.55
N ARG A 44 9.79 -6.38 25.77
CA ARG A 44 9.13 -6.09 27.05
C ARG A 44 7.61 -5.88 26.99
N THR A 45 7.00 -5.63 25.83
CA THR A 45 5.55 -5.28 25.73
C THR A 45 4.98 -5.46 24.30
N ASP A 46 3.66 -5.72 24.19
CA ASP A 46 2.85 -5.80 22.95
C ASP A 46 2.66 -4.42 22.26
N ARG A 47 3.74 -3.75 21.86
CA ARG A 47 3.75 -2.37 21.30
C ARG A 47 3.40 -2.26 19.81
N TYR A 48 2.63 -3.19 19.25
CA TYR A 48 2.34 -3.15 17.81
C TYR A 48 1.63 -1.87 17.37
N GLY A 49 0.80 -1.27 18.22
CA GLY A 49 0.07 -0.02 17.93
C GLY A 49 0.80 1.28 18.32
N GLU A 50 2.00 1.22 18.92
CA GLU A 50 2.75 2.45 19.22
C GLU A 50 3.30 3.07 17.93
N VAL A 51 3.04 4.36 17.76
CA VAL A 51 3.49 5.14 16.61
C VAL A 51 4.81 5.83 16.94
N PHE A 52 5.75 5.82 15.99
CA PHE A 52 7.04 6.48 16.11
C PHE A 52 7.42 7.19 14.80
N ASP A 53 8.30 8.18 14.93
CA ASP A 53 8.81 8.99 13.84
C ASP A 53 10.23 8.57 13.46
N LEU A 54 10.53 8.54 12.17
CA LEU A 54 11.86 8.25 11.63
C LEU A 54 12.10 8.96 10.30
N ASN A 55 13.36 9.17 9.95
CA ASN A 55 13.74 9.71 8.66
C ASN A 55 14.18 8.60 7.69
N LEU A 56 13.40 8.35 6.64
CA LEU A 56 13.70 7.39 5.57
C LEU A 56 14.59 8.04 4.51
N ARG A 57 15.69 7.37 4.15
CA ARG A 57 16.52 7.78 3.00
C ARG A 57 16.11 7.02 1.74
N LEU A 58 15.42 7.69 0.83
CA LEU A 58 14.89 7.12 -0.42
C LEU A 58 15.45 7.88 -1.63
N ASN A 59 16.09 7.19 -2.57
CA ASN A 59 16.64 7.77 -3.80
C ASN A 59 17.48 9.05 -3.58
N GLY A 60 18.31 9.05 -2.53
CA GLY A 60 19.18 10.19 -2.17
C GLY A 60 18.48 11.36 -1.47
N ARG A 61 17.17 11.25 -1.19
CA ARG A 61 16.37 12.24 -0.45
C ARG A 61 15.97 11.69 0.91
N VAL A 62 15.63 12.58 1.84
CA VAL A 62 15.18 12.21 3.18
C VAL A 62 13.70 12.55 3.32
N PHE A 63 12.92 11.58 3.78
CA PHE A 63 11.48 11.71 4.01
C PHE A 63 11.19 11.42 5.49
N PRO A 64 10.58 12.35 6.24
CA PRO A 64 10.03 12.02 7.54
C PRO A 64 8.88 11.02 7.35
N ALA A 65 8.86 9.99 8.18
CA ALA A 65 7.84 8.96 8.18
C ALA A 65 7.44 8.63 9.61
N ARG A 66 6.14 8.53 9.81
CA ARG A 66 5.44 8.15 11.01
C ARG A 66 4.77 6.81 10.75
N LEU A 67 5.07 5.83 11.58
CA LEU A 67 4.56 4.46 11.41
C LEU A 67 4.40 3.75 12.75
N ARG A 68 3.60 2.69 12.72
CA ARG A 68 3.53 1.68 13.77
C ARG A 68 4.63 0.65 13.57
N LEU A 69 4.92 -0.11 14.62
CA LEU A 69 5.91 -1.18 14.52
C LEU A 69 5.49 -2.27 13.51
N GLY A 70 4.20 -2.56 13.40
CA GLY A 70 3.68 -3.53 12.43
C GLY A 70 3.95 -3.14 10.97
N ASP A 71 3.97 -1.84 10.67
CA ASP A 71 4.12 -1.32 9.30
C ASP A 71 5.54 -1.53 8.73
N ILE A 72 6.46 -2.00 9.56
CA ILE A 72 7.84 -2.31 9.16
C ILE A 72 7.91 -3.40 8.09
N PHE A 73 6.96 -4.34 8.10
CA PHE A 73 6.90 -5.40 7.11
C PHE A 73 6.54 -4.83 5.73
N VAL A 74 5.56 -3.92 5.71
CA VAL A 74 5.17 -3.17 4.51
C VAL A 74 6.35 -2.34 3.98
N LEU A 75 7.12 -1.69 4.86
CA LEU A 75 8.36 -1.01 4.44
C LEU A 75 9.37 -1.97 3.81
N GLY A 76 9.50 -3.19 4.34
CA GLY A 76 10.38 -4.22 3.81
C GLY A 76 9.98 -4.65 2.41
N GLU A 77 8.72 -5.00 2.25
CA GLU A 77 8.12 -5.42 0.98
C GLU A 77 8.34 -4.36 -0.11
N ILE A 78 8.09 -3.10 0.22
CA ILE A 78 8.19 -1.99 -0.74
C ILE A 78 9.64 -1.59 -1.01
N LEU A 79 10.48 -1.44 0.02
CA LEU A 79 11.79 -0.80 -0.09
C LEU A 79 12.95 -1.79 -0.24
N ILE A 80 12.83 -2.98 0.35
CA ILE A 80 13.87 -4.02 0.32
C ILE A 80 13.56 -5.05 -0.75
N ASP A 81 12.34 -5.60 -0.74
CA ASP A 81 11.90 -6.61 -1.71
C ASP A 81 11.45 -5.97 -3.03
N ARG A 82 11.36 -4.63 -3.06
CA ARG A 82 11.10 -3.80 -4.25
C ARG A 82 9.83 -4.21 -4.99
N GLN A 83 8.79 -4.53 -4.25
CA GLN A 83 7.53 -5.05 -4.77
C GLN A 83 6.93 -4.24 -5.93
N TYR A 84 7.06 -2.92 -5.89
CA TYR A 84 6.52 -2.01 -6.91
C TYR A 84 7.56 -1.52 -7.93
N GLU A 85 8.75 -2.16 -7.99
CA GLU A 85 9.75 -1.84 -9.00
C GLU A 85 9.26 -2.22 -10.40
N LEU A 86 9.12 -1.19 -11.24
CA LEU A 86 8.61 -1.32 -12.60
C LEU A 86 9.68 -1.91 -13.55
N LYS A 87 9.27 -2.91 -14.33
CA LYS A 87 10.01 -3.42 -15.48
C LYS A 87 9.79 -2.57 -16.73
N THR A 88 8.61 -1.94 -16.84
CA THR A 88 8.31 -1.00 -17.92
C THR A 88 9.05 0.33 -17.68
N PRO A 89 9.87 0.79 -18.64
CA PRO A 89 10.56 2.05 -18.51
C PRO A 89 9.58 3.22 -18.64
N LEU A 90 9.48 4.04 -17.59
CA LEU A 90 8.73 5.29 -17.61
C LEU A 90 9.70 6.48 -17.64
N SER A 91 9.79 7.16 -18.78
CA SER A 91 10.70 8.30 -19.01
C SER A 91 10.14 9.65 -18.57
N SER A 92 8.81 9.78 -18.49
CA SER A 92 8.10 10.98 -18.06
C SER A 92 6.83 10.57 -17.31
N VAL A 93 6.82 10.76 -16.00
CA VAL A 93 5.66 10.49 -15.13
C VAL A 93 5.14 11.82 -14.59
N SER A 94 3.92 12.19 -14.95
CA SER A 94 3.23 13.39 -14.49
C SER A 94 2.15 13.09 -13.46
N VAL A 95 1.51 11.92 -13.53
CA VAL A 95 0.44 11.52 -12.58
C VAL A 95 0.66 10.10 -12.09
N VAL A 96 0.75 9.94 -10.78
CA VAL A 96 0.74 8.66 -10.09
C VAL A 96 -0.53 8.58 -9.25
N VAL A 97 -1.23 7.45 -9.33
CA VAL A 97 -2.32 7.10 -8.41
C VAL A 97 -1.88 5.92 -7.58
N ASP A 98 -1.94 6.07 -6.27
CA ASP A 98 -1.67 5.01 -5.29
C ASP A 98 -3.00 4.56 -4.68
N ALA A 99 -3.59 3.49 -5.24
CA ALA A 99 -4.82 2.89 -4.73
C ALA A 99 -4.49 1.86 -3.65
N GLY A 100 -4.95 2.15 -2.41
CA GLY A 100 -4.58 1.42 -1.20
C GLY A 100 -3.21 1.86 -0.68
N ALA A 101 -3.07 3.15 -0.41
CA ALA A 101 -1.81 3.74 0.01
C ALA A 101 -1.39 3.35 1.43
N ASN A 102 -2.29 2.77 2.23
CA ASN A 102 -2.05 2.37 3.62
C ASN A 102 -1.47 3.56 4.41
N ILE A 103 -0.34 3.39 5.10
CA ILE A 103 0.35 4.46 5.84
C ILE A 103 1.17 5.40 4.93
N GLY A 104 1.16 5.22 3.62
CA GLY A 104 1.89 6.06 2.66
C GLY A 104 3.31 5.61 2.35
N ALA A 105 3.72 4.40 2.71
CA ALA A 105 5.06 3.88 2.41
C ALA A 105 5.34 3.81 0.89
N SER A 106 4.39 3.28 0.11
CA SER A 106 4.43 3.28 -1.36
C SER A 106 4.40 4.70 -1.92
N ALA A 107 3.56 5.57 -1.36
CA ALA A 107 3.45 6.97 -1.76
C ALA A 107 4.79 7.72 -1.59
N LEU A 108 5.49 7.54 -0.48
CA LEU A 108 6.84 8.07 -0.25
C LEU A 108 7.85 7.50 -1.27
N TRP A 109 7.78 6.20 -1.56
CA TRP A 109 8.64 5.58 -2.56
C TRP A 109 8.39 6.16 -3.97
N PHE A 110 7.14 6.30 -4.40
CA PHE A 110 6.78 6.94 -5.67
C PHE A 110 7.21 8.41 -5.72
N ALA A 111 6.99 9.19 -4.66
CA ALA A 111 7.42 10.58 -4.58
C ALA A 111 8.96 10.74 -4.63
N SER A 112 9.70 9.73 -4.16
CA SER A 112 11.16 9.69 -4.29
C SER A 112 11.62 9.40 -5.72
N ARG A 113 10.88 8.56 -6.46
CA ARG A 113 11.21 8.13 -7.82
C ARG A 113 10.72 9.11 -8.89
N PHE A 114 9.57 9.72 -8.67
CA PHE A 114 8.90 10.65 -9.59
C PHE A 114 8.63 11.99 -8.88
N PRO A 115 9.69 12.76 -8.55
CA PRO A 115 9.58 13.94 -7.68
C PRO A 115 8.72 15.08 -8.25
N SER A 116 8.50 15.10 -9.57
CA SER A 116 7.70 16.10 -10.26
C SER A 116 6.26 15.65 -10.55
N ALA A 117 5.92 14.39 -10.23
CA ALA A 117 4.59 13.86 -10.48
C ALA A 117 3.59 14.37 -9.44
N ARG A 118 2.34 14.56 -9.88
CA ARG A 118 1.18 14.68 -9.00
C ARG A 118 0.81 13.27 -8.51
N LEU A 119 0.91 13.05 -7.22
CA LEU A 119 0.63 11.80 -6.55
C LEU A 119 -0.71 11.90 -5.82
N HIS A 120 -1.66 11.05 -6.20
CA HIS A 120 -2.96 10.94 -5.54
C HIS A 120 -3.02 9.61 -4.79
N ALA A 121 -3.07 9.66 -3.45
CA ALA A 121 -2.98 8.49 -2.59
C ALA A 121 -4.31 8.23 -1.88
N PHE A 122 -4.90 7.06 -2.07
CA PHE A 122 -6.21 6.68 -1.53
C PHE A 122 -6.06 5.66 -0.42
N GLU A 123 -6.57 5.98 0.77
CA GLU A 123 -6.64 5.06 1.90
C GLU A 123 -7.94 5.31 2.66
N PRO A 124 -8.89 4.35 2.67
CA PRO A 124 -10.17 4.55 3.32
C PRO A 124 -10.12 4.43 4.85
N ALA A 125 -9.28 3.56 5.43
CA ALA A 125 -9.30 3.29 6.87
C ALA A 125 -8.73 4.46 7.66
N ALA A 126 -9.51 5.04 8.59
CA ALA A 126 -9.13 6.25 9.32
C ALA A 126 -7.76 6.15 10.02
N GLY A 127 -7.46 5.00 10.59
CA GLY A 127 -6.18 4.77 11.28
C GLY A 127 -4.98 4.83 10.35
N ASN A 128 -5.07 4.26 9.16
CA ASN A 128 -3.98 4.29 8.17
C ASN A 128 -3.93 5.65 7.48
N PHE A 129 -5.10 6.22 7.18
CA PHE A 129 -5.21 7.55 6.59
C PHE A 129 -4.55 8.64 7.45
N ALA A 130 -4.70 8.60 8.78
CA ALA A 130 -4.04 9.56 9.66
C ALA A 130 -2.50 9.49 9.56
N LEU A 131 -1.94 8.29 9.37
CA LEU A 131 -0.50 8.11 9.15
C LEU A 131 -0.09 8.54 7.73
N LEU A 132 -0.89 8.21 6.72
CA LEU A 132 -0.71 8.67 5.34
C LEU A 132 -0.67 10.20 5.27
N GLU A 133 -1.64 10.88 5.86
CA GLU A 133 -1.73 12.34 5.87
C GLU A 133 -0.48 12.95 6.53
N ALA A 134 -0.07 12.43 7.69
CA ALA A 134 1.15 12.87 8.37
C ALA A 134 2.41 12.65 7.50
N ASN A 135 2.50 11.52 6.81
CA ASN A 135 3.64 11.16 5.98
C ASN A 135 3.72 11.97 4.68
N LEU A 136 2.59 12.47 4.19
CA LEU A 136 2.52 13.30 2.98
C LEU A 136 2.48 14.81 3.25
N ALA A 137 2.33 15.26 4.50
CA ALA A 137 2.14 16.67 4.87
C ALA A 137 3.22 17.64 4.37
N GLY A 138 4.42 17.15 4.05
CA GLY A 138 5.55 17.95 3.52
C GLY A 138 5.78 17.81 2.01
N LEU A 139 4.94 17.07 1.29
CA LEU A 139 5.15 16.73 -0.12
C LEU A 139 4.20 17.53 -1.02
N PRO A 140 4.64 18.62 -1.67
CA PRO A 140 3.75 19.53 -2.40
C PRO A 140 3.06 18.89 -3.61
N GLY A 141 3.61 17.80 -4.15
CA GLY A 141 3.03 17.04 -5.25
C GLY A 141 2.08 15.93 -4.82
N ALA A 142 1.91 15.67 -3.51
CA ALA A 142 1.14 14.54 -3.01
C ALA A 142 -0.16 14.99 -2.34
N THR A 143 -1.27 14.30 -2.61
CA THR A 143 -2.57 14.56 -2.00
C THR A 143 -3.17 13.25 -1.47
N PRO A 144 -3.38 13.13 -0.16
CA PRO A 144 -4.07 11.98 0.43
C PRO A 144 -5.60 12.15 0.33
N TYR A 145 -6.31 11.04 0.11
CA TYR A 145 -7.78 10.98 0.06
C TYR A 145 -8.31 9.87 0.98
N ARG A 146 -9.13 10.23 1.97
CA ARG A 146 -9.81 9.26 2.86
C ARG A 146 -11.07 8.73 2.20
N MET A 147 -10.86 7.88 1.19
CA MET A 147 -11.92 7.37 0.34
C MET A 147 -11.55 5.98 -0.18
N ALA A 148 -12.55 5.13 -0.33
CA ALA A 148 -12.40 3.87 -1.07
C ALA A 148 -12.54 4.14 -2.58
N LEU A 149 -11.92 3.27 -3.38
CA LEU A 149 -12.09 3.24 -4.83
C LEU A 149 -12.91 2.02 -5.21
N GLY A 150 -13.84 2.16 -6.16
CA GLY A 150 -14.64 1.05 -6.64
C GLY A 150 -15.39 1.36 -7.93
N ARG A 151 -16.42 0.55 -8.24
CA ARG A 151 -17.15 0.61 -9.52
C ARG A 151 -18.15 1.75 -9.66
N ALA A 152 -18.57 2.36 -8.55
CA ALA A 152 -19.56 3.44 -8.52
C ALA A 152 -19.30 4.38 -7.33
N GLU A 153 -19.83 5.60 -7.39
CA GLU A 153 -19.79 6.54 -6.27
C GLU A 153 -20.83 6.18 -5.21
N GLY A 154 -20.53 6.48 -3.94
CA GLY A 154 -21.45 6.23 -2.83
C GLY A 154 -20.72 6.19 -1.49
N GLU A 155 -21.19 5.31 -0.60
CA GLU A 155 -20.51 4.98 0.65
C GLU A 155 -20.33 3.47 0.73
N ILE A 156 -19.24 3.03 1.38
CA ILE A 156 -18.98 1.62 1.68
C ILE A 156 -18.67 1.45 3.15
N THR A 157 -19.04 0.30 3.69
CA THR A 157 -18.69 -0.09 5.05
C THR A 157 -17.42 -0.93 5.04
N LEU A 158 -16.38 -0.45 5.72
CA LEU A 158 -15.17 -1.21 5.98
C LEU A 158 -15.33 -2.08 7.22
N HIS A 159 -14.82 -3.30 7.15
CA HIS A 159 -14.75 -4.23 8.27
C HIS A 159 -13.28 -4.40 8.70
N ARG A 160 -12.92 -3.98 9.91
CA ARG A 160 -11.59 -4.22 10.49
C ARG A 160 -11.45 -5.71 10.80
N GLY A 161 -10.49 -6.37 10.15
CA GLY A 161 -10.00 -7.67 10.61
C GLY A 161 -9.27 -7.56 11.95
N ALA A 162 -9.09 -8.67 12.66
CA ALA A 162 -8.43 -8.74 13.97
C ALA A 162 -6.92 -8.36 13.98
N SER A 163 -6.38 -7.97 12.83
CA SER A 163 -4.99 -7.57 12.58
C SER A 163 -5.00 -6.24 11.82
N GLU A 164 -4.33 -5.22 12.35
CA GLU A 164 -4.23 -3.86 11.76
C GLU A 164 -3.62 -3.84 10.35
N ALA A 165 -3.00 -4.94 9.92
CA ALA A 165 -2.35 -5.09 8.61
C ALA A 165 -3.27 -5.62 7.50
N THR A 166 -4.55 -5.90 7.77
CA THR A 166 -5.48 -6.47 6.79
C THR A 166 -6.87 -5.84 6.97
N HIS A 167 -7.22 -4.92 6.08
CA HIS A 167 -8.59 -4.38 6.00
C HIS A 167 -9.37 -5.16 4.95
N SER A 168 -10.02 -6.25 5.36
CA SER A 168 -10.86 -7.06 4.47
C SER A 168 -12.22 -6.39 4.25
N ILE A 169 -12.68 -6.31 3.00
CA ILE A 169 -14.02 -5.82 2.62
C ILE A 169 -15.12 -6.88 2.89
N ILE A 170 -14.77 -8.06 3.40
CA ILE A 170 -15.69 -9.20 3.49
C ILE A 170 -16.66 -9.06 4.67
N ALA A 171 -17.94 -8.89 4.36
CA ALA A 171 -19.04 -9.08 5.30
C ALA A 171 -19.13 -10.56 5.71
N GLY A 172 -18.99 -10.86 7.01
CA GLY A 172 -19.28 -12.20 7.57
C GLY A 172 -18.17 -12.87 8.38
N ALA A 173 -17.07 -12.20 8.70
CA ALA A 173 -16.10 -12.73 9.66
C ALA A 173 -16.71 -12.79 11.08
N PRO A 174 -16.64 -13.93 11.79
CA PRO A 174 -17.34 -14.14 13.07
C PRO A 174 -16.79 -13.34 14.27
N ASP A 175 -15.70 -12.58 14.09
CA ASP A 175 -15.00 -11.84 15.16
C ASP A 175 -15.10 -10.29 15.04
N LEU A 176 -16.09 -9.76 14.33
CA LEU A 176 -16.27 -8.32 14.17
C LEU A 176 -16.87 -7.68 15.43
N THR A 177 -16.06 -6.91 16.18
CA THR A 177 -16.55 -6.02 17.24
C THR A 177 -17.19 -4.75 16.64
N ALA A 178 -18.14 -4.14 17.33
CA ALA A 178 -18.83 -2.91 16.89
C ALA A 178 -17.86 -1.72 16.64
N ASP A 179 -16.66 -1.74 17.24
CA ASP A 179 -15.58 -0.77 17.03
C ASP A 179 -14.82 -0.97 15.70
N GLY A 180 -15.14 -2.04 14.97
CA GLY A 180 -14.48 -2.46 13.73
C GLY A 180 -15.21 -2.09 12.44
N ILE A 181 -16.26 -1.27 12.48
CA ILE A 181 -17.08 -0.93 11.32
C ILE A 181 -16.95 0.57 11.02
N GLU A 182 -16.53 0.93 9.81
CA GLU A 182 -16.33 2.33 9.40
C GLU A 182 -17.06 2.60 8.08
N SER A 183 -18.01 3.54 8.06
CA SER A 183 -18.58 4.03 6.79
C SER A 183 -17.65 5.07 6.18
N VAL A 184 -17.29 4.89 4.92
CA VAL A 184 -16.37 5.78 4.20
C VAL A 184 -16.91 6.12 2.82
N PRO A 185 -16.59 7.33 2.30
CA PRO A 185 -16.90 7.68 0.92
C PRO A 185 -16.26 6.69 -0.06
N LEU A 186 -17.03 6.30 -1.07
CA LEU A 186 -16.60 5.50 -2.21
C LEU A 186 -16.66 6.38 -3.45
N THR A 187 -15.60 6.40 -4.24
CA THR A 187 -15.58 7.06 -5.55
C THR A 187 -15.03 6.13 -6.63
N THR A 188 -15.19 6.55 -7.88
CA THR A 188 -14.58 5.86 -9.02
C THR A 188 -13.32 6.60 -9.45
N LEU A 189 -12.34 5.88 -10.02
CA LEU A 189 -11.18 6.56 -10.59
C LEU A 189 -11.56 7.49 -11.75
N ALA A 190 -12.60 7.16 -12.55
CA ALA A 190 -13.07 8.04 -13.60
C ALA A 190 -13.61 9.38 -13.07
N ALA A 191 -14.42 9.34 -12.01
CA ALA A 191 -14.95 10.53 -11.35
C ALA A 191 -13.82 11.35 -10.72
N HIS A 192 -12.87 10.71 -10.04
CA HIS A 192 -11.70 11.38 -9.48
C HIS A 192 -10.84 12.05 -10.56
N MET A 193 -10.58 11.36 -11.67
CA MET A 193 -9.83 11.94 -12.80
C MET A 193 -10.54 13.18 -13.37
N ALA A 194 -11.87 13.21 -13.41
CA ALA A 194 -12.62 14.39 -13.83
C ALA A 194 -12.49 15.53 -12.80
N MET A 195 -12.72 15.24 -11.51
CA MET A 195 -12.65 16.22 -10.42
C MET A 195 -11.26 16.87 -10.31
N ALA A 196 -10.20 16.06 -10.35
CA ALA A 196 -8.82 16.53 -10.23
C ALA A 196 -8.20 17.01 -11.57
N ALA A 197 -9.01 17.08 -12.63
CA ALA A 197 -8.60 17.45 -13.99
C ALA A 197 -7.38 16.66 -14.48
N LEU A 198 -7.39 15.34 -14.28
CA LEU A 198 -6.34 14.42 -14.70
C LEU A 198 -6.64 13.92 -16.12
N PRO A 199 -5.84 14.31 -17.14
CA PRO A 199 -6.04 13.81 -18.49
C PRO A 199 -5.68 12.32 -18.61
N ARG A 200 -4.71 11.86 -17.81
CA ARG A 200 -4.18 10.48 -17.81
C ARG A 200 -3.62 10.12 -16.44
N ILE A 201 -3.48 8.82 -16.19
CA ILE A 201 -2.72 8.24 -15.08
C ILE A 201 -1.52 7.51 -15.70
N ASP A 202 -0.31 8.00 -15.45
CA ASP A 202 0.89 7.35 -16.00
C ASP A 202 1.19 6.03 -15.30
N LEU A 203 0.99 6.02 -13.99
CA LEU A 203 1.20 4.88 -13.12
C LEU A 203 0.06 4.76 -12.12
N LEU A 204 -0.63 3.62 -12.15
CA LEU A 204 -1.60 3.22 -11.13
C LEU A 204 -0.98 2.09 -10.31
N LYS A 205 -0.73 2.33 -9.02
CA LYS A 205 -0.56 1.23 -8.06
C LYS A 205 -1.95 0.73 -7.67
N LEU A 206 -2.20 -0.56 -7.83
CA LEU A 206 -3.48 -1.21 -7.53
C LEU A 206 -3.27 -2.35 -6.54
N ASP A 207 -3.45 -2.07 -5.26
CA ASP A 207 -3.47 -3.09 -4.22
C ASP A 207 -4.43 -2.58 -3.15
N VAL A 208 -5.64 -3.13 -3.20
CA VAL A 208 -6.85 -2.66 -2.51
C VAL A 208 -7.59 -3.82 -1.84
N GLU A 209 -6.85 -4.88 -1.49
CA GLU A 209 -7.31 -5.99 -0.64
C GLU A 209 -8.58 -6.69 -1.17
N GLY A 210 -8.66 -6.94 -2.48
CA GLY A 210 -9.76 -7.69 -3.12
C GLY A 210 -10.75 -6.86 -3.92
N ALA A 211 -10.64 -5.54 -3.92
CA ALA A 211 -11.47 -4.65 -4.76
C ALA A 211 -10.84 -4.34 -6.13
N GLU A 212 -9.81 -5.07 -6.57
CA GLU A 212 -9.01 -4.70 -7.74
C GLU A 212 -9.88 -4.61 -9.00
N MET A 213 -10.75 -5.60 -9.23
CA MET A 213 -11.66 -5.60 -10.37
C MET A 213 -12.68 -4.43 -10.30
N GLU A 214 -13.13 -4.08 -9.10
CA GLU A 214 -14.08 -2.99 -8.87
C GLU A 214 -13.49 -1.64 -9.27
N VAL A 215 -12.26 -1.40 -8.85
CA VAL A 215 -11.51 -0.18 -9.18
C VAL A 215 -11.29 -0.09 -10.69
N LEU A 216 -10.95 -1.21 -11.34
CA LEU A 216 -10.78 -1.26 -12.79
C LEU A 216 -12.08 -1.00 -13.55
N ILE A 217 -13.21 -1.58 -13.11
CA ILE A 217 -14.53 -1.28 -13.67
C ILE A 217 -14.88 0.20 -13.49
N GLY A 218 -14.54 0.78 -12.33
CA GLY A 218 -14.75 2.20 -12.03
C GLY A 218 -13.96 3.17 -12.92
N LEU A 219 -12.96 2.71 -13.67
CA LEU A 219 -12.32 3.54 -14.70
C LEU A 219 -13.22 3.71 -15.93
N GLY A 220 -14.13 2.77 -16.21
CA GLY A 220 -14.92 2.75 -17.44
C GLY A 220 -14.04 2.96 -18.68
N GLU A 221 -14.48 3.82 -19.61
CA GLU A 221 -13.71 4.19 -20.81
C GLU A 221 -12.37 4.87 -20.49
N ARG A 222 -12.21 5.51 -19.32
CA ARG A 222 -10.96 6.18 -18.90
C ARG A 222 -9.83 5.20 -18.61
N ILE A 223 -10.09 3.89 -18.58
CA ILE A 223 -9.03 2.88 -18.54
C ILE A 223 -8.05 3.03 -19.72
N ARG A 224 -8.54 3.60 -20.85
CA ARG A 224 -7.73 3.98 -22.02
C ARG A 224 -6.65 5.03 -21.73
N ASP A 225 -6.85 5.81 -20.69
CA ASP A 225 -5.96 6.90 -20.27
C ASP A 225 -5.01 6.48 -19.12
N VAL A 226 -4.95 5.18 -18.82
CA VAL A 226 -4.00 4.60 -17.85
C VAL A 226 -2.83 3.95 -18.61
N GLY A 227 -1.59 4.29 -18.24
CA GLY A 227 -0.37 3.82 -18.90
C GLY A 227 0.14 2.48 -18.38
N VAL A 228 0.54 2.44 -17.11
CA VAL A 228 1.05 1.25 -16.42
C VAL A 228 0.26 1.01 -15.15
N ILE A 229 -0.02 -0.27 -14.86
CA ILE A 229 -0.63 -0.71 -13.61
C ILE A 229 0.32 -1.70 -12.95
N VAL A 230 0.71 -1.44 -11.72
CA VAL A 230 1.51 -2.34 -10.86
C VAL A 230 0.74 -2.60 -9.59
N GLY A 231 0.82 -3.78 -9.00
CA GLY A 231 0.01 -4.05 -7.82
C GLY A 231 0.02 -5.48 -7.35
N GLU A 232 -0.92 -5.79 -6.47
CA GLU A 232 -1.20 -7.14 -5.99
C GLU A 232 -2.59 -7.58 -6.45
N LEU A 233 -2.72 -8.86 -6.80
CA LEU A 233 -4.01 -9.48 -7.06
C LEU A 233 -4.33 -10.49 -5.98
N HIS A 234 -5.48 -10.30 -5.33
CA HIS A 234 -6.01 -11.18 -4.30
C HIS A 234 -6.90 -12.26 -4.93
N GLU A 235 -6.29 -13.34 -5.42
CA GLU A 235 -6.93 -14.42 -6.18
C GLU A 235 -7.99 -15.21 -5.40
N THR A 236 -8.01 -15.10 -4.07
CA THR A 236 -9.07 -15.69 -3.22
C THR A 236 -10.41 -14.96 -3.34
N ILE A 237 -10.38 -13.70 -3.79
CA ILE A 237 -11.55 -12.83 -3.94
C ILE A 237 -11.81 -12.53 -5.42
N VAL A 238 -10.76 -12.29 -6.20
CA VAL A 238 -10.83 -11.91 -7.61
C VAL A 238 -10.30 -13.04 -8.49
N ASP A 239 -11.13 -13.57 -9.39
CA ASP A 239 -10.69 -14.58 -10.36
C ASP A 239 -9.61 -14.00 -11.30
N ALA A 240 -8.42 -14.61 -11.27
CA ALA A 240 -7.28 -14.12 -12.04
C ALA A 240 -7.50 -14.18 -13.56
N ALA A 241 -8.20 -15.20 -14.07
CA ALA A 241 -8.48 -15.31 -15.50
C ALA A 241 -9.37 -14.16 -15.98
N THR A 242 -10.40 -13.82 -15.21
CA THR A 242 -11.30 -12.69 -15.46
C THR A 242 -10.54 -11.36 -15.38
N PHE A 243 -9.73 -11.16 -14.34
CA PHE A 243 -8.94 -9.95 -14.14
C PHE A 243 -7.98 -9.66 -15.30
N TYR A 244 -7.19 -10.66 -15.70
CA TYR A 244 -6.25 -10.49 -16.81
C TYR A 244 -6.93 -10.46 -18.18
N GLY A 245 -8.06 -11.16 -18.34
CA GLY A 245 -8.90 -11.05 -19.54
C GLY A 245 -9.39 -9.62 -19.74
N PHE A 246 -9.94 -9.01 -18.69
CA PHE A 246 -10.39 -7.62 -18.71
C PHE A 246 -9.28 -6.64 -19.06
N LEU A 247 -8.10 -6.76 -18.42
CA LEU A 247 -6.95 -5.92 -18.72
C LEU A 247 -6.47 -6.08 -20.18
N LYS A 248 -6.46 -7.32 -20.68
CA LYS A 248 -6.09 -7.61 -22.07
C LYS A 248 -7.07 -6.95 -23.05
N ASP A 249 -8.37 -7.08 -22.80
CA ASP A 249 -9.42 -6.48 -23.64
C ASP A 249 -9.35 -4.94 -23.60
N ALA A 250 -8.90 -4.36 -22.48
CA ALA A 250 -8.62 -2.93 -22.34
C ALA A 250 -7.29 -2.47 -23.01
N GLY A 251 -6.53 -3.37 -23.64
CA GLY A 251 -5.31 -3.08 -24.39
C GLY A 251 -4.02 -3.16 -23.57
N PHE A 252 -4.05 -3.78 -22.39
CA PHE A 252 -2.84 -4.04 -21.61
C PHE A 252 -2.19 -5.37 -21.99
N ARG A 253 -0.86 -5.44 -21.87
CA ARG A 253 -0.08 -6.67 -21.89
C ARG A 253 0.47 -6.94 -20.49
N LEU A 254 0.50 -8.22 -20.12
CA LEU A 254 1.20 -8.67 -18.92
C LEU A 254 2.71 -8.48 -19.10
N VAL A 255 3.35 -7.78 -18.17
CA VAL A 255 4.79 -7.51 -18.15
C VAL A 255 5.49 -8.38 -17.10
N ALA A 256 4.87 -8.51 -15.93
CA ALA A 256 5.39 -9.31 -14.83
C ALA A 256 4.26 -9.97 -14.03
N LYS A 257 4.54 -11.17 -13.52
CA LYS A 257 3.83 -11.81 -12.42
C LYS A 257 4.90 -12.28 -11.43
N THR A 258 4.75 -11.92 -10.16
CA THR A 258 5.74 -12.16 -9.09
C THR A 258 5.06 -12.87 -7.93
N ALA A 259 5.55 -14.05 -7.55
CA ALA A 259 5.04 -14.75 -6.38
C ALA A 259 5.65 -14.19 -5.09
N PHE A 260 4.85 -14.03 -4.05
CA PHE A 260 5.32 -13.59 -2.74
C PHE A 260 5.76 -14.80 -1.89
N ARG A 261 7.08 -15.00 -1.80
CA ARG A 261 7.80 -16.05 -1.04
C ARG A 261 7.39 -17.51 -1.33
N GLU A 262 8.39 -18.39 -1.43
CA GLU A 262 8.16 -19.83 -1.41
C GLU A 262 7.59 -20.24 -0.04
N GLY A 263 6.31 -20.60 0.02
CA GLY A 263 5.82 -21.51 1.06
C GLY A 263 4.46 -21.27 1.70
N ASP A 264 3.82 -20.09 1.67
CA ASP A 264 2.65 -19.91 2.57
C ASP A 264 1.58 -18.86 2.21
N VAL A 265 1.49 -18.36 0.96
CA VAL A 265 0.30 -17.59 0.53
C VAL A 265 -0.25 -18.15 -0.77
N THR A 266 -1.17 -19.10 -0.67
CA THR A 266 -1.96 -19.55 -1.83
C THR A 266 -3.00 -18.49 -2.16
N GLY A 267 -2.76 -17.68 -3.19
CA GLY A 267 -3.78 -16.81 -3.77
C GLY A 267 -3.55 -15.30 -3.64
N VAL A 268 -2.29 -14.85 -3.49
CA VAL A 268 -1.91 -13.45 -3.73
C VAL A 268 -0.62 -13.41 -4.56
N HIS A 269 -0.56 -12.54 -5.57
CA HIS A 269 0.66 -12.31 -6.33
C HIS A 269 0.81 -10.86 -6.78
N GLY A 270 2.05 -10.43 -6.94
CA GLY A 270 2.39 -9.16 -7.56
C GLY A 270 2.25 -9.23 -9.07
N PHE A 271 1.83 -8.13 -9.70
CA PHE A 271 1.75 -8.03 -11.15
C PHE A 271 2.18 -6.67 -11.66
N GLU A 272 2.55 -6.64 -12.94
CA GLU A 272 2.71 -5.43 -13.72
C GLU A 272 2.08 -5.65 -15.09
N VAL A 273 1.21 -4.73 -15.50
CA VAL A 273 0.69 -4.63 -16.86
C VAL A 273 0.98 -3.24 -17.42
N ALA A 274 1.23 -3.16 -18.72
CA ALA A 274 1.45 -1.90 -19.41
C ALA A 274 0.62 -1.88 -20.68
N ARG A 275 0.18 -0.70 -21.14
CA ARG A 275 -0.42 -0.60 -22.47
C ARG A 275 0.54 -1.14 -23.54
N GLY A 276 -0.03 -1.88 -24.48
CA GLY A 276 0.69 -2.21 -25.71
C GLY A 276 1.12 -0.92 -26.45
N PRO A 277 2.22 -0.97 -27.22
CA PRO A 277 2.56 0.11 -28.14
C PRO A 277 1.47 0.35 -29.19
#